data_AF-A0A951DK77-F1
#
_entry.id   AF-A0A951DK77-F1
#
_cell.length_a   1.000
_cell.length_b   1.000
_cell.length_c   1.000
_cell.angle_alpha   90.00
_cell.angle_beta   90.00
_cell.angle_gamma   90.00
#
_symmetry.space_group_name_H-M   'P 1'
#
loop_
_entity.id
_entity.type
_entity.pdbx_description
1 polymer ?
#
loop_
_entity_poly.entity_id
_entity_poly.type
_entity_poly.pdbx_seq_one_letter_code
_entity_poly.pdbx_strand_id
1 'polypeptide(L)'
;MNYRNLITAAALSLLPLAAQAATIVVPAAGTGPGANNSQWQSELTLHTSGPRAVTLSLAFHTGTDVRGPVEVTLQPRETVSIADIAKTRFGLSSATGAIVITVDDKSAKSVAVTSRTFNTSPAGEFGQDIPAVDVANASGAGDIAALTGPSNAAITRFNFGVYAVNAASVTWEVVRANGTVATSKDVTYAAGEHVQYNSGIASLLGVQEQNNDTVQARVTSGNAIFYGSAINNNTGDPSFVPSVRTRDDVNILFAGVDLDENGTVDVADANGDGVLDAPIAISTLAFPQYFRVVAAGEFGENVTLEIVSIDEPAAATLLDANGTVRVGAPGELKGRTGELVVRATSDFATTLLRIPVRYQ
;
A
#
# COMPACT_ATOMS: atom_id res chain seq x y z
N MET A 1 26.07 -50.65 45.50
CA MET A 1 26.20 -49.50 44.58
C MET A 1 25.33 -49.81 43.37
N ASN A 2 24.12 -49.24 43.31
CA ASN A 2 23.16 -49.45 42.22
C ASN A 2 22.87 -48.10 41.55
N TYR A 3 23.40 -47.90 40.35
CA TYR A 3 23.06 -46.74 39.52
C TYR A 3 21.79 -47.05 38.72
N ARG A 4 20.70 -46.38 39.07
CA ARG A 4 19.46 -46.38 38.28
C ARG A 4 19.60 -45.31 37.18
N ASN A 5 19.64 -45.75 35.92
CA ASN A 5 19.55 -44.88 34.77
C ASN A 5 18.13 -44.30 34.66
N LEU A 6 18.00 -42.99 34.86
CA LEU A 6 16.80 -42.24 34.50
C LEU A 6 16.89 -41.90 33.00
N ILE A 7 16.05 -42.55 32.19
CA ILE A 7 15.81 -42.11 30.81
C ILE A 7 14.79 -40.98 30.90
N THR A 8 15.25 -39.74 30.74
CA THR A 8 14.39 -38.57 30.63
C THR A 8 13.79 -38.55 29.22
N ALA A 9 12.51 -38.89 29.09
CA ALA A 9 11.77 -38.67 27.86
C ALA A 9 11.55 -37.16 27.66
N ALA A 10 12.26 -36.57 26.70
CA ALA A 10 11.99 -35.21 26.26
C ALA A 10 10.67 -35.21 25.46
N ALA A 11 9.60 -34.69 26.07
CA ALA A 11 8.37 -34.41 25.35
C ALA A 11 8.62 -33.21 24.42
N LEU A 12 8.78 -33.47 23.12
CA LEU A 12 8.72 -32.44 22.09
C LEU A 12 7.27 -31.93 22.04
N SER A 13 7.01 -30.76 22.61
CA SER A 13 5.76 -30.05 22.40
C SER A 13 5.65 -29.67 20.93
N LEU A 14 4.78 -30.34 20.17
CA LEU A 14 4.33 -29.84 18.87
C LEU A 14 3.59 -28.51 19.12
N LEU A 15 4.28 -27.41 18.86
CA LEU A 15 3.62 -26.12 18.74
C LEU A 15 2.61 -26.23 17.58
N PRO A 16 1.33 -25.84 17.78
CA PRO A 16 0.39 -25.81 16.68
C PRO A 16 0.93 -24.86 15.60
N LEU A 17 1.17 -25.37 14.39
CA LEU A 17 1.32 -24.51 13.23
C LEU A 17 0.05 -23.64 13.17
N ALA A 18 0.19 -22.33 13.35
CA ALA A 18 -0.89 -21.41 13.06
C ALA A 18 -1.30 -21.66 11.61
N ALA A 19 -2.55 -22.07 11.39
CA ALA A 19 -3.08 -22.22 10.05
C ALA A 19 -3.03 -20.84 9.37
N GLN A 20 -2.20 -20.74 8.35
CA GLN A 20 -1.95 -19.52 7.61
C GLN A 20 -3.03 -19.41 6.52
N ALA A 21 -3.76 -18.30 6.49
CA ALA A 21 -4.93 -18.12 5.64
C ALA A 21 -4.81 -16.83 4.83
N ALA A 22 -5.04 -16.95 3.52
CA ALA A 22 -5.04 -15.85 2.59
C ALA A 22 -6.40 -15.17 2.66
N THR A 23 -6.40 -13.84 2.56
CA THR A 23 -7.62 -13.05 2.52
C THR A 23 -7.70 -12.32 1.19
N ILE A 24 -8.82 -12.52 0.50
CA ILE A 24 -9.14 -11.90 -0.77
C ILE A 24 -10.43 -11.10 -0.55
N VAL A 25 -10.49 -9.89 -1.07
CA VAL A 25 -11.62 -8.98 -0.87
C VAL A 25 -12.18 -8.54 -2.20
N VAL A 26 -13.48 -8.70 -2.40
CA VAL A 26 -14.23 -7.94 -3.41
C VAL A 26 -14.67 -6.64 -2.73
N PRO A 27 -14.07 -5.48 -3.08
CA PRO A 27 -14.19 -4.26 -2.28
C PRO A 27 -15.57 -3.60 -2.36
N ALA A 28 -16.40 -4.03 -3.31
CA ALA A 28 -17.73 -3.49 -3.53
C ALA A 28 -18.68 -4.58 -4.04
N ALA A 29 -19.80 -4.72 -3.35
CA ALA A 29 -20.95 -5.53 -3.71
C ALA A 29 -22.19 -4.85 -3.13
N GLY A 30 -23.31 -4.96 -3.82
CA GLY A 30 -24.61 -4.47 -3.35
C GLY A 30 -25.80 -5.31 -3.80
N THR A 31 -26.89 -5.14 -3.06
CA THR A 31 -28.23 -5.67 -3.36
C THR A 31 -29.26 -4.60 -3.03
N GLY A 32 -30.34 -4.54 -3.80
CA GLY A 32 -31.53 -3.75 -3.48
C GLY A 32 -31.61 -2.39 -4.19
N PRO A 33 -32.56 -1.54 -3.79
CA PRO A 33 -32.86 -0.29 -4.49
C PRO A 33 -31.73 0.74 -4.32
N GLY A 34 -31.46 1.50 -5.38
CA GLY A 34 -30.50 2.60 -5.39
C GLY A 34 -31.08 3.90 -5.97
N ALA A 35 -30.22 4.90 -6.16
CA ALA A 35 -30.59 6.18 -6.75
C ALA A 35 -31.13 6.04 -8.18
N ASN A 36 -31.99 6.97 -8.61
CA ASN A 36 -32.65 6.99 -9.93
C ASN A 36 -33.41 5.68 -10.26
N ASN A 37 -34.08 5.09 -9.27
CA ASN A 37 -34.86 3.84 -9.39
C ASN A 37 -34.04 2.62 -9.84
N SER A 38 -32.72 2.65 -9.66
CA SER A 38 -31.84 1.50 -9.92
C SER A 38 -32.14 0.34 -8.96
N GLN A 39 -31.89 -0.88 -9.42
CA GLN A 39 -32.02 -2.12 -8.65
C GLN A 39 -30.71 -2.89 -8.77
N TRP A 40 -29.90 -2.86 -7.71
CA TRP A 40 -28.56 -3.43 -7.70
C TRP A 40 -28.58 -4.88 -7.27
N GLN A 41 -27.71 -5.69 -7.89
CA GLN A 41 -27.42 -7.07 -7.51
C GLN A 41 -25.95 -7.36 -7.76
N SER A 42 -25.37 -8.28 -6.97
CA SER A 42 -23.98 -8.69 -7.11
C SER A 42 -23.83 -10.19 -7.21
N GLU A 43 -23.12 -10.63 -8.23
CA GLU A 43 -22.78 -12.03 -8.44
C GLU A 43 -21.33 -12.28 -8.05
N LEU A 44 -21.09 -13.42 -7.42
CA LEU A 44 -19.75 -13.92 -7.12
C LEU A 44 -19.53 -15.22 -7.88
N THR A 45 -18.45 -15.31 -8.64
CA THR A 45 -18.01 -16.55 -9.26
C THR A 45 -16.68 -16.99 -8.66
N LEU A 46 -16.66 -18.24 -8.21
CA LEU A 46 -15.52 -18.88 -7.58
C LEU A 46 -15.09 -20.05 -8.46
N HIS A 47 -13.79 -20.14 -8.75
CA HIS A 47 -13.21 -21.26 -9.47
C HIS A 47 -11.98 -21.77 -8.73
N THR A 48 -11.80 -23.09 -8.69
CA THR A 48 -10.51 -23.68 -8.28
C THR A 48 -9.89 -24.39 -9.47
N SER A 49 -8.63 -24.10 -9.77
CA SER A 49 -7.82 -24.85 -10.74
C SER A 49 -7.15 -26.09 -10.11
N GLY A 50 -7.23 -26.20 -8.79
CA GLY A 50 -6.53 -27.21 -8.00
C GLY A 50 -7.10 -28.63 -8.18
N PRO A 51 -6.28 -29.67 -7.96
CA PRO A 51 -6.69 -31.07 -8.05
C PRO A 51 -7.39 -31.59 -6.77
N ARG A 52 -7.63 -30.72 -5.78
CA ARG A 52 -8.23 -31.07 -4.48
C ARG A 52 -9.39 -30.14 -4.20
N ALA A 53 -10.35 -30.62 -3.41
CA ALA A 53 -11.42 -29.76 -2.92
C ALA A 53 -10.85 -28.63 -2.06
N VAL A 54 -11.45 -27.44 -2.18
CA VAL A 54 -11.07 -26.23 -1.44
C VAL A 54 -12.31 -25.66 -0.78
N THR A 55 -12.26 -25.44 0.53
CA THR A 55 -13.31 -24.74 1.27
C THR A 55 -12.90 -23.28 1.45
N LEU A 56 -13.78 -22.37 1.06
CA LEU A 56 -13.66 -20.93 1.25
C LEU A 56 -14.67 -20.50 2.31
N SER A 57 -14.27 -19.58 3.17
CA SER A 57 -15.15 -18.91 4.12
C SER A 57 -15.43 -17.49 3.62
N LEU A 58 -16.71 -17.15 3.48
CA LEU A 58 -17.15 -15.87 2.93
C LEU A 58 -17.87 -15.05 4.00
N ALA A 59 -17.54 -13.77 4.12
CA ALA A 59 -18.24 -12.81 4.97
C ALA A 59 -18.62 -11.55 4.16
N PHE A 60 -19.73 -10.91 4.54
CA PHE A 60 -20.16 -9.64 3.97
C PHE A 60 -20.01 -8.53 5.01
N HIS A 61 -19.26 -7.48 4.67
CA HIS A 61 -18.94 -6.37 5.54
C HIS A 61 -19.68 -5.10 5.08
N THR A 62 -20.44 -4.47 5.97
CA THR A 62 -21.20 -3.23 5.72
C THR A 62 -20.95 -2.27 6.88
N GLY A 63 -20.23 -1.17 6.67
CA GLY A 63 -19.70 -0.41 7.80
C GLY A 63 -18.82 -1.34 8.64
N THR A 64 -19.05 -1.35 9.95
CA THR A 64 -18.41 -2.27 10.89
C THR A 64 -19.21 -3.57 11.11
N ASP A 65 -20.40 -3.70 10.52
CA ASP A 65 -21.23 -4.89 10.65
C ASP A 65 -20.74 -6.01 9.72
N VAL A 66 -20.65 -7.23 10.27
CA VAL A 66 -20.19 -8.42 9.53
C VAL A 66 -21.29 -9.48 9.53
N ARG A 67 -21.56 -10.05 8.35
CA ARG A 67 -22.49 -11.17 8.16
C ARG A 67 -21.75 -12.40 7.63
N GLY A 68 -21.95 -13.54 8.27
CA GLY A 68 -21.22 -14.77 7.99
C GLY A 68 -20.40 -15.24 9.21
N PRO A 69 -19.41 -16.12 9.01
CA PRO A 69 -19.01 -16.68 7.71
C PRO A 69 -20.05 -17.65 7.12
N VAL A 70 -20.05 -17.79 5.81
CA VAL A 70 -20.73 -18.85 5.06
C VAL A 70 -19.68 -19.64 4.30
N GLU A 71 -19.70 -20.96 4.43
CA GLU A 71 -18.73 -21.82 3.73
C GLU A 71 -19.21 -22.17 2.32
N VAL A 72 -18.28 -22.16 1.37
CA VAL A 72 -18.47 -22.70 0.01
C VAL A 72 -17.33 -23.67 -0.25
N THR A 73 -17.66 -24.92 -0.55
CA THR A 73 -16.66 -25.92 -0.93
C THR A 73 -16.69 -26.12 -2.44
N LEU A 74 -15.56 -25.86 -3.08
CA LEU A 74 -15.31 -26.17 -4.49
C LEU A 74 -14.69 -27.56 -4.59
N GLN A 75 -15.26 -28.43 -5.41
CA GLN A 75 -14.65 -29.68 -5.85
C GLN A 75 -13.46 -29.40 -6.79
N PRO A 76 -12.57 -30.38 -7.02
CA PRO A 76 -11.45 -30.20 -7.95
C PRO A 76 -11.92 -29.67 -9.31
N ARG A 77 -11.30 -28.58 -9.79
CA ARG A 77 -11.61 -27.93 -11.07
C ARG A 77 -13.02 -27.35 -11.20
N GLU A 78 -13.73 -27.19 -10.09
CA GLU A 78 -15.11 -26.70 -10.10
C GLU A 78 -15.19 -25.18 -10.23
N THR A 79 -16.26 -24.72 -10.89
CA THR A 79 -16.71 -23.33 -10.87
C THR A 79 -18.09 -23.26 -10.24
N VAL A 80 -18.27 -22.38 -9.27
CA VAL A 80 -19.55 -22.07 -8.64
C VAL A 80 -19.86 -20.59 -8.83
N SER A 81 -20.99 -20.30 -9.44
CA SER A 81 -21.55 -18.94 -9.53
C SER A 81 -22.70 -18.78 -8.55
N ILE A 82 -22.67 -17.69 -7.78
CA ILE A 82 -23.64 -17.37 -6.74
C ILE A 82 -24.37 -16.10 -7.15
N ALA A 83 -25.62 -16.26 -7.58
CA ALA A 83 -26.49 -15.14 -7.92
C ALA A 83 -26.85 -14.32 -6.68
N ASP A 84 -26.85 -12.99 -6.80
CA ASP A 84 -27.18 -12.02 -5.73
C ASP A 84 -26.67 -12.47 -4.35
N ILE A 85 -25.35 -12.57 -4.21
CA ILE A 85 -24.73 -13.21 -3.04
C ILE A 85 -25.11 -12.55 -1.71
N ALA A 86 -25.24 -11.22 -1.69
CA ALA A 86 -25.67 -10.48 -0.51
C ALA A 86 -27.04 -10.97 -0.01
N LYS A 87 -27.97 -11.23 -0.94
CA LYS A 87 -29.29 -11.76 -0.61
C LYS A 87 -29.29 -13.26 -0.37
N THR A 88 -28.70 -14.05 -1.26
CA THR A 88 -28.85 -15.52 -1.29
C THR A 88 -27.96 -16.25 -0.30
N ARG A 89 -26.86 -15.64 0.16
CA ARG A 89 -25.96 -16.23 1.17
C ARG A 89 -26.01 -15.49 2.50
N PHE A 90 -26.21 -14.17 2.49
CA PHE A 90 -26.19 -13.37 3.73
C PHE A 90 -27.57 -12.89 4.19
N GLY A 91 -28.63 -13.11 3.40
CA GLY A 91 -30.00 -12.75 3.77
C GLY A 91 -30.26 -11.24 3.80
N LEU A 92 -29.48 -10.47 3.04
CA LEU A 92 -29.61 -9.00 2.95
C LEU A 92 -30.56 -8.63 1.81
N SER A 93 -31.60 -7.86 2.11
CA SER A 93 -32.54 -7.36 1.08
C SER A 93 -32.15 -6.01 0.49
N SER A 94 -31.33 -5.24 1.22
CA SER A 94 -30.74 -3.98 0.79
C SER A 94 -29.41 -3.78 1.52
N ALA A 95 -28.30 -3.72 0.80
CA ALA A 95 -26.98 -3.52 1.37
C ALA A 95 -25.97 -3.05 0.31
N THR A 96 -24.91 -2.40 0.78
CA THR A 96 -23.69 -2.13 0.01
C THR A 96 -22.51 -2.42 0.94
N GLY A 97 -21.53 -3.17 0.46
CA GLY A 97 -20.50 -3.74 1.32
C GLY A 97 -19.32 -4.30 0.55
N ALA A 98 -18.41 -4.96 1.27
CA ALA A 98 -17.36 -5.80 0.71
C ALA A 98 -17.64 -7.28 0.98
N ILE A 99 -17.18 -8.15 0.09
CA ILE A 99 -17.16 -9.60 0.33
C ILE A 99 -15.73 -9.98 0.68
N VAL A 100 -15.54 -10.54 1.88
CA VAL A 100 -14.26 -11.03 2.38
C VAL A 100 -14.24 -12.54 2.23
N ILE A 101 -13.24 -13.05 1.53
CA ILE A 101 -13.04 -14.47 1.25
C ILE A 101 -11.76 -14.89 1.95
N THR A 102 -11.84 -15.85 2.86
CA THR A 102 -10.70 -16.48 3.50
C THR A 102 -10.54 -17.91 3.00
N VAL A 103 -9.30 -18.30 2.72
CA VAL A 103 -8.93 -19.62 2.22
C VAL A 103 -7.56 -19.99 2.75
N ASP A 104 -7.30 -21.28 2.95
CA ASP A 104 -5.97 -21.78 3.33
C ASP A 104 -4.90 -21.34 2.32
N ASP A 105 -3.76 -20.84 2.79
CA ASP A 105 -2.66 -20.31 1.96
C ASP A 105 -2.21 -21.30 0.88
N LYS A 106 -2.21 -22.62 1.19
CA LYS A 106 -1.80 -23.65 0.23
C LYS A 106 -2.75 -23.75 -0.97
N SER A 107 -4.00 -23.34 -0.77
CA SER A 107 -5.07 -23.40 -1.77
C SER A 107 -5.31 -22.05 -2.44
N ALA A 108 -4.93 -20.93 -1.80
CA ALA A 108 -5.16 -19.58 -2.27
C ALA A 108 -4.73 -19.35 -3.72
N LYS A 109 -3.53 -19.81 -4.08
CA LYS A 109 -2.98 -19.66 -5.45
C LYS A 109 -3.72 -20.46 -6.52
N SER A 110 -4.58 -21.40 -6.14
CA SER A 110 -5.39 -22.20 -7.06
C SER A 110 -6.81 -21.66 -7.23
N VAL A 111 -7.22 -20.70 -6.41
CA VAL A 111 -8.56 -20.10 -6.42
C VAL A 111 -8.56 -18.84 -7.28
N ALA A 112 -9.54 -18.73 -8.17
CA ALA A 112 -9.89 -17.50 -8.84
C ALA A 112 -11.23 -16.99 -8.31
N VAL A 113 -11.29 -15.70 -7.99
CA VAL A 113 -12.50 -15.01 -7.52
C VAL A 113 -12.80 -13.88 -8.48
N THR A 114 -13.99 -13.89 -9.06
CA THR A 114 -14.50 -12.79 -9.89
C THR A 114 -15.86 -12.35 -9.39
N SER A 115 -16.21 -11.10 -9.63
CA SER A 115 -17.52 -10.58 -9.26
C SER A 115 -18.01 -9.57 -10.27
N ARG A 116 -19.34 -9.46 -10.36
CA ARG A 116 -20.03 -8.46 -11.18
C ARG A 116 -21.12 -7.83 -10.33
N THR A 117 -21.18 -6.51 -10.32
CA THR A 117 -22.30 -5.76 -9.74
C THR A 117 -23.05 -5.07 -10.87
N PHE A 118 -24.37 -5.24 -10.92
CA PHE A 118 -25.18 -4.68 -11.99
C PHE A 118 -26.49 -4.09 -11.51
N ASN A 119 -26.99 -3.14 -12.28
CA ASN A 119 -28.31 -2.58 -12.20
C ASN A 119 -29.26 -3.33 -13.15
N THR A 120 -30.38 -3.83 -12.63
CA THR A 120 -31.45 -4.44 -13.44
C THR A 120 -32.53 -3.41 -13.75
N SER A 121 -32.92 -3.32 -15.02
CA SER A 121 -33.98 -2.45 -15.51
C SER A 121 -34.92 -3.20 -16.47
N PRO A 122 -36.08 -2.63 -16.82
CA PRO A 122 -36.92 -3.18 -17.89
C PRO A 122 -36.21 -3.28 -19.26
N ALA A 123 -35.13 -2.52 -19.47
CA ALA A 123 -34.34 -2.53 -20.70
C ALA A 123 -33.23 -3.60 -20.69
N GLY A 124 -33.01 -4.28 -19.56
CA GLY A 124 -31.93 -5.26 -19.35
C GLY A 124 -31.02 -4.89 -18.18
N GLU A 125 -29.85 -5.53 -18.14
CA GLU A 125 -28.84 -5.35 -17.10
C GLU A 125 -27.68 -4.49 -17.60
N PHE A 126 -27.26 -3.53 -16.77
CA PHE A 126 -26.05 -2.76 -16.97
C PHE A 126 -25.14 -2.97 -15.79
N GLY A 127 -23.89 -3.37 -16.01
CA GLY A 127 -23.05 -3.88 -14.94
C GLY A 127 -21.57 -3.64 -15.15
N GLN A 128 -20.84 -3.80 -14.05
CA GLN A 128 -19.40 -3.65 -13.97
C GLN A 128 -18.81 -4.87 -13.29
N ASP A 129 -17.68 -5.34 -13.82
CA ASP A 129 -16.86 -6.32 -13.12
C ASP A 129 -16.08 -5.60 -12.00
N ILE A 130 -16.07 -6.21 -10.82
CA ILE A 130 -15.37 -5.69 -9.66
C ILE A 130 -14.31 -6.74 -9.29
N PRO A 131 -13.01 -6.42 -9.48
CA PRO A 131 -11.95 -7.39 -9.26
C PRO A 131 -11.83 -7.70 -7.77
N ALA A 132 -11.54 -8.96 -7.49
CA ALA A 132 -11.12 -9.38 -6.16
C ALA A 132 -9.66 -8.99 -5.95
N VAL A 133 -9.35 -8.49 -4.76
CA VAL A 133 -8.04 -7.93 -4.39
C VAL A 133 -7.49 -8.75 -3.24
N ASP A 134 -6.28 -9.31 -3.40
CA ASP A 134 -5.52 -9.89 -2.29
C ASP A 134 -5.16 -8.76 -1.31
N VAL A 135 -5.40 -8.96 -0.01
CA VAL A 135 -5.10 -7.94 1.00
C VAL A 135 -3.62 -7.56 1.06
N ALA A 136 -2.72 -8.42 0.58
CA ALA A 136 -1.30 -8.11 0.42
C ALA A 136 -1.03 -6.98 -0.60
N ASN A 137 -2.00 -6.71 -1.49
CA ASN A 137 -1.93 -5.63 -2.48
C ASN A 137 -2.70 -4.37 -2.06
N ALA A 138 -3.25 -4.32 -0.84
CA ALA A 138 -3.89 -3.12 -0.31
C ALA A 138 -2.91 -1.93 -0.26
N SER A 139 -3.42 -0.71 -0.42
CA SER A 139 -2.63 0.51 -0.23
C SER A 139 -2.33 0.69 1.26
N GLY A 140 -1.06 0.80 1.61
CA GLY A 140 -0.58 0.99 2.98
C GLY A 140 -0.13 2.43 3.25
N ALA A 141 0.34 2.72 4.46
CA ALA A 141 0.85 4.04 4.82
C ALA A 141 1.86 4.59 3.79
N GLY A 142 1.72 5.87 3.45
CA GLY A 142 2.48 6.56 2.41
C GLY A 142 2.00 6.29 0.99
N ASP A 143 1.12 5.30 0.74
CA ASP A 143 0.48 5.13 -0.57
C ASP A 143 -0.60 6.18 -0.82
N ILE A 144 -0.77 6.52 -2.09
CA ILE A 144 -1.89 7.30 -2.62
C ILE A 144 -2.70 6.37 -3.52
N ALA A 145 -3.97 6.16 -3.22
CA ALA A 145 -4.89 5.53 -4.16
C ALA A 145 -5.58 6.61 -5.00
N ALA A 146 -5.23 6.71 -6.28
CA ALA A 146 -5.86 7.63 -7.22
C ALA A 146 -7.10 6.99 -7.86
N LEU A 147 -8.24 7.66 -7.72
CA LEU A 147 -9.54 7.29 -8.30
C LEU A 147 -9.94 8.37 -9.32
N THR A 148 -9.77 8.09 -10.60
CA THR A 148 -10.06 9.05 -11.67
C THR A 148 -11.56 9.17 -11.89
N GLY A 149 -12.11 10.37 -11.64
CA GLY A 149 -13.52 10.67 -11.82
C GLY A 149 -13.94 10.72 -13.30
N PRO A 150 -15.25 10.87 -13.56
CA PRO A 150 -15.80 10.84 -14.91
C PRO A 150 -15.38 12.04 -15.75
N SER A 151 -15.29 11.84 -17.06
CA SER A 151 -15.05 12.92 -18.03
C SER A 151 -16.23 13.90 -18.16
N ASN A 152 -17.44 13.50 -17.73
CA ASN A 152 -18.62 14.33 -17.69
C ASN A 152 -19.41 14.14 -16.38
N ALA A 153 -19.13 15.00 -15.39
CA ALA A 153 -19.77 14.96 -14.08
C ALA A 153 -21.24 15.42 -14.09
N ALA A 154 -21.72 16.06 -15.17
CA ALA A 154 -23.11 16.53 -15.25
C ALA A 154 -24.11 15.37 -15.48
N ILE A 155 -23.68 14.29 -16.14
CA ILE A 155 -24.52 13.14 -16.45
C ILE A 155 -24.08 11.86 -15.73
N THR A 156 -22.90 11.86 -15.11
CA THR A 156 -22.32 10.69 -14.44
C THR A 156 -22.03 11.04 -13.00
N ARG A 157 -22.70 10.36 -12.06
CA ARG A 157 -22.38 10.47 -10.63
C ARG A 157 -21.15 9.63 -10.30
N PHE A 158 -20.34 10.10 -9.38
CA PHE A 158 -19.16 9.36 -8.92
C PHE A 158 -19.29 8.93 -7.47
N ASN A 159 -19.37 7.61 -7.26
CA ASN A 159 -19.27 7.00 -5.94
C ASN A 159 -17.84 6.51 -5.73
N PHE A 160 -17.35 6.56 -4.50
CA PHE A 160 -16.10 5.89 -4.14
C PHE A 160 -16.23 5.27 -2.75
N GLY A 161 -15.37 4.31 -2.47
CA GLY A 161 -15.40 3.62 -1.20
C GLY A 161 -14.07 3.03 -0.80
N VAL A 162 -14.07 2.49 0.40
CA VAL A 162 -12.92 1.92 1.07
C VAL A 162 -13.34 0.64 1.81
N TYR A 163 -12.48 -0.36 1.76
CA TYR A 163 -12.46 -1.47 2.71
C TYR A 163 -11.15 -1.40 3.49
N ALA A 164 -11.22 -1.06 4.78
CA ALA A 164 -10.07 -0.97 5.65
C ALA A 164 -9.64 -2.38 6.08
N VAL A 165 -8.51 -2.88 5.57
CA VAL A 165 -8.01 -4.23 5.89
C VAL A 165 -7.61 -4.29 7.36
N ASN A 166 -6.85 -3.29 7.80
CA ASN A 166 -6.60 -2.97 9.20
C ASN A 166 -7.18 -1.59 9.51
N ALA A 167 -7.18 -1.20 10.79
CA ALA A 167 -7.53 0.17 11.15
C ALA A 167 -6.63 1.14 10.38
N ALA A 168 -7.24 2.10 9.69
CA ALA A 168 -6.56 2.95 8.73
C ALA A 168 -6.97 4.41 8.90
N SER A 169 -6.03 5.32 8.68
CA SER A 169 -6.30 6.76 8.57
C SER A 169 -5.97 7.22 7.16
N VAL A 170 -6.85 8.02 6.59
CA VAL A 170 -6.78 8.43 5.18
C VAL A 170 -7.09 9.92 5.06
N THR A 171 -6.23 10.65 4.36
CA THR A 171 -6.52 12.00 3.88
C THR A 171 -7.11 11.89 2.48
N TRP A 172 -8.39 12.22 2.34
CA TRP A 172 -9.07 12.28 1.05
C TRP A 172 -8.91 13.64 0.42
N GLU A 173 -8.54 13.70 -0.85
CA GLU A 173 -8.38 14.94 -1.60
C GLU A 173 -9.17 14.91 -2.91
N VAL A 174 -9.65 16.07 -3.34
CA VAL A 174 -10.12 16.27 -4.72
C VAL A 174 -9.07 17.07 -5.48
N VAL A 175 -8.43 16.45 -6.45
CA VAL A 175 -7.52 17.11 -7.38
C VAL A 175 -8.29 17.45 -8.65
N ARG A 176 -8.32 18.73 -9.02
CA ARG A 176 -8.98 19.22 -10.24
C ARG A 176 -8.19 18.80 -11.48
N ALA A 177 -8.84 18.86 -12.65
CA ALA A 177 -8.21 18.56 -13.94
C ALA A 177 -6.95 19.40 -14.25
N ASN A 178 -6.82 20.59 -13.66
CA ASN A 178 -5.64 21.46 -13.79
C ASN A 178 -4.54 21.17 -12.74
N GLY A 179 -4.70 20.14 -11.92
CA GLY A 179 -3.75 19.72 -10.89
C GLY A 179 -3.92 20.41 -9.53
N THR A 180 -4.82 21.38 -9.37
CA THR A 180 -5.01 22.04 -8.06
C THR A 180 -5.82 21.17 -7.10
N VAL A 181 -5.37 21.05 -5.86
CA VAL A 181 -6.17 20.45 -4.77
C VAL A 181 -7.31 21.40 -4.39
N ALA A 182 -8.55 20.96 -4.54
CA ALA A 182 -9.73 21.75 -4.25
C ALA A 182 -10.15 21.70 -2.77
N THR A 183 -9.92 20.56 -2.13
CA THR A 183 -10.27 20.30 -0.73
C THR A 183 -9.56 19.02 -0.27
N SER A 184 -9.36 18.92 1.04
CA SER A 184 -8.85 17.73 1.71
C SER A 184 -9.67 17.43 2.98
N LYS A 185 -9.73 16.16 3.38
CA LYS A 185 -10.41 15.73 4.61
C LYS A 185 -9.81 14.45 5.17
N ASP A 186 -9.47 14.48 6.44
CA ASP A 186 -9.02 13.29 7.17
C ASP A 186 -10.21 12.46 7.65
N VAL A 187 -10.11 11.15 7.44
CA VAL A 187 -11.10 10.15 7.88
C VAL A 187 -10.36 8.93 8.42
N THR A 188 -10.85 8.39 9.53
CA THR A 188 -10.36 7.14 10.11
C THR A 188 -11.39 6.02 9.91
N TYR A 189 -10.89 4.81 9.76
CA TYR A 189 -11.66 3.60 9.53
C TYR A 189 -11.21 2.50 10.49
N ALA A 190 -12.17 1.76 11.06
CA ALA A 190 -11.89 0.58 11.86
C ALA A 190 -11.43 -0.60 10.98
N ALA A 191 -10.74 -1.57 11.59
CA ALA A 191 -10.34 -2.78 10.88
C ALA A 191 -11.56 -3.57 10.39
N GLY A 192 -11.55 -3.98 9.13
CA GLY A 192 -12.66 -4.63 8.46
C GLY A 192 -13.83 -3.72 8.11
N GLU A 193 -13.70 -2.40 8.29
CA GLU A 193 -14.78 -1.46 7.97
C GLU A 193 -14.90 -1.25 6.46
N HIS A 194 -16.13 -1.36 5.94
CA HIS A 194 -16.47 -0.95 4.58
C HIS A 194 -17.28 0.33 4.58
N VAL A 195 -16.87 1.33 3.80
CA VAL A 195 -17.65 2.56 3.60
C VAL A 195 -17.73 2.90 2.12
N GLN A 196 -18.94 3.17 1.64
CA GLN A 196 -19.17 3.79 0.34
C GLN A 196 -19.74 5.20 0.51
N TYR A 197 -19.14 6.16 -0.17
CA TYR A 197 -19.63 7.53 -0.28
C TYR A 197 -20.34 7.70 -1.63
N ASN A 198 -21.67 7.79 -1.57
CA ASN A 198 -22.48 8.12 -2.74
C ASN A 198 -22.31 9.60 -3.07
N SER A 199 -21.98 9.93 -4.33
CA SER A 199 -21.59 11.30 -4.73
C SER A 199 -20.55 11.89 -3.76
N GLY A 200 -19.49 11.12 -3.50
CA GLY A 200 -18.59 11.33 -2.36
C GLY A 200 -17.84 12.67 -2.39
N ILE A 201 -17.58 13.23 -3.57
CA ILE A 201 -16.93 14.55 -3.68
C ILE A 201 -17.83 15.63 -3.05
N ALA A 202 -19.13 15.56 -3.29
CA ALA A 202 -20.10 16.46 -2.65
C ALA A 202 -20.39 16.06 -1.19
N SER A 203 -20.70 14.78 -0.95
CA SER A 203 -21.22 14.32 0.35
C SER A 203 -20.16 14.19 1.45
N LEU A 204 -18.95 13.76 1.11
CA LEU A 204 -17.84 13.66 2.07
C LEU A 204 -17.01 14.95 2.10
N LEU A 205 -16.65 15.48 0.93
CA LEU A 205 -15.62 16.51 0.77
C LEU A 205 -16.18 17.94 0.61
N GLY A 206 -17.50 18.08 0.43
CA GLY A 206 -18.20 19.36 0.49
C GLY A 206 -17.98 20.29 -0.70
N VAL A 207 -17.47 19.77 -1.83
CA VAL A 207 -17.26 20.55 -3.06
C VAL A 207 -18.06 19.96 -4.22
N GLN A 208 -18.36 20.78 -5.22
CA GLN A 208 -19.03 20.29 -6.42
C GLN A 208 -18.06 19.45 -7.27
N GLU A 209 -18.58 18.33 -7.78
CA GLU A 209 -17.94 17.48 -8.79
C GLU A 209 -17.73 18.25 -10.10
N GLN A 210 -16.55 18.09 -10.71
CA GLN A 210 -16.19 18.63 -12.01
C GLN A 210 -15.65 17.52 -12.92
N ASN A 211 -15.61 17.82 -14.22
CA ASN A 211 -15.08 16.89 -15.22
C ASN A 211 -13.60 16.60 -14.96
N ASN A 212 -13.24 15.33 -14.99
CA ASN A 212 -11.87 14.85 -14.80
C ASN A 212 -11.27 15.20 -13.42
N ASP A 213 -12.10 15.42 -12.40
CA ASP A 213 -11.62 15.40 -11.02
C ASP A 213 -10.98 14.04 -10.71
N THR A 214 -9.94 14.02 -9.88
CA THR A 214 -9.38 12.80 -9.30
C THR A 214 -9.58 12.84 -7.80
N VAL A 215 -10.16 11.78 -7.24
CA VAL A 215 -10.21 11.58 -5.80
C VAL A 215 -8.95 10.83 -5.39
N GLN A 216 -8.11 11.42 -4.55
CA GLN A 216 -6.92 10.77 -4.01
C GLN A 216 -7.19 10.35 -2.56
N ALA A 217 -6.86 9.10 -2.23
CA ALA A 217 -6.88 8.59 -0.87
C ALA A 217 -5.44 8.40 -0.41
N ARG A 218 -4.90 9.35 0.37
CA ARG A 218 -3.56 9.29 0.94
C ARG A 218 -3.61 8.52 2.25
N VAL A 219 -3.01 7.34 2.31
CA VAL A 219 -3.05 6.51 3.52
C VAL A 219 -1.98 7.01 4.49
N THR A 220 -2.39 7.53 5.64
CA THR A 220 -1.46 8.05 6.66
C THR A 220 -1.11 7.01 7.72
N SER A 221 -1.97 6.01 7.93
CA SER A 221 -1.67 4.82 8.74
C SER A 221 -2.54 3.63 8.33
N GLY A 222 -2.08 2.43 8.67
CA GLY A 222 -2.79 1.19 8.35
C GLY A 222 -2.72 0.82 6.88
N ASN A 223 -3.72 0.06 6.40
CA ASN A 223 -3.88 -0.28 5.00
C ASN A 223 -5.34 -0.51 4.63
N ALA A 224 -5.68 -0.20 3.37
CA ALA A 224 -7.03 -0.29 2.86
C ALA A 224 -7.08 -0.52 1.35
N ILE A 225 -8.20 -1.05 0.87
CA ILE A 225 -8.50 -1.21 -0.54
C ILE A 225 -9.51 -0.13 -0.92
N PHE A 226 -9.22 0.62 -1.98
CA PHE A 226 -10.06 1.72 -2.45
C PHE A 226 -10.65 1.40 -3.82
N TYR A 227 -11.81 1.98 -4.11
CA TYR A 227 -12.47 1.82 -5.40
C TYR A 227 -13.35 3.03 -5.72
N GLY A 228 -13.65 3.21 -7.01
CA GLY A 228 -14.66 4.13 -7.51
C GLY A 228 -15.69 3.42 -8.39
N SER A 229 -16.82 4.07 -8.60
CA SER A 229 -17.91 3.63 -9.48
C SER A 229 -18.53 4.86 -10.12
N ALA A 230 -18.30 5.02 -11.42
CA ALA A 230 -18.89 6.09 -12.23
C ALA A 230 -20.20 5.58 -12.85
N ILE A 231 -21.34 6.21 -12.55
CA ILE A 231 -22.65 5.71 -12.96
C ILE A 231 -23.38 6.76 -13.77
N ASN A 232 -23.77 6.41 -14.99
CA ASN A 232 -24.59 7.28 -15.83
C ASN A 232 -25.97 7.48 -15.16
N ASN A 233 -26.34 8.72 -14.87
CA ASN A 233 -27.57 9.05 -14.14
C ASN A 233 -28.85 8.74 -14.92
N ASN A 234 -28.78 8.68 -16.26
CA ASN A 234 -29.94 8.42 -17.11
C ASN A 234 -30.22 6.92 -17.26
N THR A 235 -29.17 6.11 -17.43
CA THR A 235 -29.31 4.67 -17.70
C THR A 235 -29.08 3.80 -16.47
N GLY A 236 -28.36 4.32 -15.47
CA GLY A 236 -27.84 3.53 -14.34
C GLY A 236 -26.69 2.61 -14.74
N ASP A 237 -26.07 2.84 -15.91
CA ASP A 237 -24.93 2.07 -16.41
C ASP A 237 -23.65 2.40 -15.62
N PRO A 238 -23.06 1.43 -14.89
CA PRO A 238 -21.88 1.67 -14.09
C PRO A 238 -20.57 1.36 -14.83
N SER A 239 -19.50 2.02 -14.42
CA SER A 239 -18.13 1.68 -14.79
C SER A 239 -17.27 1.64 -13.53
N PHE A 240 -16.57 0.53 -13.34
CA PHE A 240 -15.66 0.35 -12.21
C PHE A 240 -14.44 1.24 -12.42
N VAL A 241 -14.11 2.02 -11.39
CA VAL A 241 -12.89 2.84 -11.38
C VAL A 241 -11.92 2.17 -10.41
N PRO A 242 -10.86 1.51 -10.90
CA PRO A 242 -9.87 0.90 -10.03
C PRO A 242 -9.11 1.98 -9.24
N SER A 243 -8.65 1.63 -8.04
CA SER A 243 -7.59 2.40 -7.40
C SER A 243 -6.27 2.15 -8.09
N VAL A 244 -5.69 3.20 -8.63
CA VAL A 244 -4.31 3.16 -9.09
C VAL A 244 -3.43 3.57 -7.92
N ARG A 245 -2.63 2.64 -7.41
CA ARG A 245 -1.68 2.90 -6.33
C ARG A 245 -0.51 3.70 -6.88
N THR A 246 -0.30 4.89 -6.33
CA THR A 246 0.82 5.80 -6.58
C THR A 246 1.40 6.25 -5.24
N ARG A 247 2.44 7.09 -5.26
CA ARG A 247 3.00 7.79 -4.10
C ARG A 247 3.45 9.17 -4.54
N ASP A 248 3.67 10.08 -3.60
CA ASP A 248 4.46 11.27 -3.92
C ASP A 248 5.90 10.81 -4.19
N ASP A 249 6.62 11.51 -5.05
CA ASP A 249 8.06 11.30 -5.18
C ASP A 249 8.70 11.66 -3.84
N VAL A 250 9.32 10.68 -3.16
CA VAL A 250 10.13 10.97 -1.97
C VAL A 250 11.51 11.37 -2.47
N ASN A 251 11.80 12.67 -2.47
CA ASN A 251 13.16 13.13 -2.67
C ASN A 251 14.01 12.77 -1.45
N ILE A 252 15.16 12.14 -1.66
CA ILE A 252 16.14 11.99 -0.59
C ILE A 252 16.91 13.31 -0.52
N LEU A 253 16.74 14.02 0.59
CA LEU A 253 17.46 15.25 0.88
C LEU A 253 18.82 14.89 1.50
N PHE A 254 19.89 15.21 0.79
CA PHE A 254 21.23 15.17 1.34
C PHE A 254 21.53 16.53 1.98
N ALA A 255 21.61 16.59 3.31
CA ALA A 255 21.91 17.83 4.01
C ALA A 255 23.42 18.14 3.96
N GLY A 256 24.25 17.09 4.00
CA GLY A 256 25.70 17.20 3.93
C GLY A 256 26.43 16.23 4.88
N VAL A 257 27.62 16.63 5.32
CA VAL A 257 28.49 15.87 6.21
C VAL A 257 28.72 16.64 7.51
N ASP A 258 28.51 15.95 8.63
CA ASP A 258 28.89 16.35 9.98
C ASP A 258 30.23 15.68 10.31
N LEU A 259 31.30 16.46 10.41
CA LEU A 259 32.68 15.98 10.50
C LEU A 259 33.09 15.58 11.92
N ASP A 260 32.43 16.10 12.95
CA ASP A 260 32.76 15.84 14.35
C ASP A 260 31.64 15.12 15.12
N GLU A 261 30.56 14.77 14.43
CA GLU A 261 29.37 14.09 14.93
C GLU A 261 28.64 14.85 16.06
N ASN A 262 28.75 16.19 16.06
CA ASN A 262 28.09 17.03 17.05
C ASN A 262 26.59 17.26 16.79
N GLY A 263 26.07 16.75 15.66
CA GLY A 263 24.68 16.92 15.24
C GLY A 263 24.44 18.13 14.32
N THR A 264 25.51 18.80 13.88
CA THR A 264 25.46 19.94 12.96
C THR A 264 26.20 19.60 11.68
N VAL A 265 25.62 19.95 10.53
CA VAL A 265 26.29 19.77 9.24
C VAL A 265 27.42 20.81 9.11
N ASP A 266 28.65 20.34 8.92
CA ASP A 266 29.84 21.19 8.73
C ASP A 266 30.07 21.53 7.26
N VAL A 267 29.78 20.57 6.38
CA VAL A 267 29.89 20.74 4.93
C VAL A 267 28.54 20.38 4.34
N ALA A 268 27.88 21.33 3.69
CA ALA A 268 26.53 21.14 3.18
C ALA A 268 26.51 20.71 1.71
N ASP A 269 25.43 20.04 1.33
CA ASP A 269 24.89 20.10 -0.04
C ASP A 269 23.76 21.15 0.00
N ALA A 270 24.11 22.41 -0.19
CA ALA A 270 23.17 23.52 -0.08
C ALA A 270 22.27 23.65 -1.31
N ASN A 271 22.65 23.03 -2.43
CA ASN A 271 21.92 23.11 -3.69
C ASN A 271 20.96 21.92 -3.89
N GLY A 272 21.14 20.85 -3.12
CA GLY A 272 20.26 19.68 -3.08
C GLY A 272 20.42 18.74 -4.28
N ASP A 273 21.55 18.77 -4.98
CA ASP A 273 21.80 17.93 -6.16
C ASP A 273 22.36 16.54 -5.82
N GLY A 274 22.57 16.25 -4.53
CA GLY A 274 23.15 15.00 -4.04
C GLY A 274 24.68 15.00 -4.10
N VAL A 275 25.33 16.13 -4.39
CA VAL A 275 26.78 16.31 -4.39
C VAL A 275 27.17 17.33 -3.34
N LEU A 276 28.10 16.95 -2.47
CA LEU A 276 28.60 17.85 -1.44
C LEU A 276 29.31 19.07 -2.07
N ASP A 277 28.95 20.28 -1.67
CA ASP A 277 29.43 21.52 -2.31
C ASP A 277 30.94 21.76 -2.14
N ALA A 278 31.55 21.13 -1.13
CA ALA A 278 32.98 21.21 -0.87
C ALA A 278 33.56 19.85 -0.46
N PRO A 279 34.85 19.60 -0.77
CA PRO A 279 35.47 18.34 -0.39
C PRO A 279 35.74 18.27 1.11
N ILE A 280 35.53 17.10 1.71
CA ILE A 280 35.97 16.81 3.08
C ILE A 280 37.45 16.44 3.12
N ALA A 281 38.13 16.74 4.22
CA ALA A 281 39.53 16.40 4.42
C ALA A 281 39.66 15.03 5.11
N ILE A 282 40.37 14.09 4.48
CA ILE A 282 40.69 12.79 5.05
C ILE A 282 42.18 12.72 5.38
N SER A 283 42.52 12.51 6.65
CA SER A 283 43.90 12.37 7.10
C SER A 283 44.48 11.01 6.69
N THR A 284 45.70 11.05 6.19
CA THR A 284 46.52 9.87 5.87
C THR A 284 47.48 9.47 7.00
N LEU A 285 47.53 10.27 8.08
CA LEU A 285 48.45 10.09 9.21
C LEU A 285 47.74 9.73 10.52
N ALA A 286 46.48 10.12 10.67
CA ALA A 286 45.66 9.84 11.84
C ALA A 286 44.38 9.12 11.41
N PHE A 287 44.36 7.79 11.50
CA PHE A 287 43.22 6.94 11.15
C PHE A 287 42.95 5.89 12.23
N PRO A 288 41.70 5.41 12.38
CA PRO A 288 40.52 5.76 11.58
C PRO A 288 39.95 7.16 11.87
N GLN A 289 39.36 7.79 10.85
CA GLN A 289 38.54 8.99 10.98
C GLN A 289 37.06 8.66 10.90
N TYR A 290 36.24 9.52 11.49
CA TYR A 290 34.79 9.37 11.58
C TYR A 290 34.14 10.67 11.12
N PHE A 291 33.02 10.53 10.42
CA PHE A 291 32.10 11.61 10.08
C PHE A 291 30.72 11.00 9.80
N ARG A 292 29.67 11.80 9.92
CA ARG A 292 28.30 11.37 9.64
C ARG A 292 27.81 11.94 8.32
N VAL A 293 27.26 11.07 7.47
CA VAL A 293 26.48 11.44 6.30
C VAL A 293 25.05 11.73 6.74
N VAL A 294 24.62 12.99 6.56
CA VAL A 294 23.29 13.44 7.00
C VAL A 294 22.36 13.49 5.80
N ALA A 295 21.44 12.52 5.74
CA ALA A 295 20.39 12.46 4.72
C ALA A 295 19.07 12.04 5.35
N ALA A 296 17.97 12.55 4.80
CA ALA A 296 16.60 12.20 5.20
C ALA A 296 15.69 12.17 3.98
N GLY A 297 14.55 11.48 4.07
CA GLY A 297 13.47 11.69 3.10
C GLY A 297 12.92 13.12 3.20
N GLU A 298 12.29 13.61 2.14
CA GLU A 298 11.71 14.96 2.04
C GLU A 298 10.76 15.28 3.21
N PHE A 299 10.11 14.27 3.80
CA PHE A 299 9.18 14.41 4.90
C PHE A 299 9.75 13.90 6.25
N GLY A 300 11.07 13.70 6.33
CA GLY A 300 11.77 13.24 7.54
C GLY A 300 11.82 11.72 7.70
N GLU A 301 11.57 10.97 6.63
CA GLU A 301 11.71 9.51 6.64
C GLU A 301 13.17 9.11 6.87
N ASN A 302 13.36 7.97 7.55
CA ASN A 302 14.68 7.40 7.75
C ASN A 302 15.26 6.91 6.42
N VAL A 303 16.53 7.22 6.18
CA VAL A 303 17.27 6.78 5.00
C VAL A 303 18.25 5.68 5.39
N THR A 304 18.18 4.55 4.69
CA THR A 304 19.21 3.51 4.76
C THR A 304 20.38 3.92 3.87
N LEU A 305 21.59 3.86 4.42
CA LEU A 305 22.82 4.22 3.71
C LEU A 305 23.67 2.98 3.43
N GLU A 306 24.28 2.92 2.26
CA GLU A 306 25.20 1.87 1.84
C GLU A 306 26.39 2.50 1.10
N ILE A 307 27.62 2.19 1.52
CA ILE A 307 28.80 2.67 0.80
C ILE A 307 28.92 1.88 -0.51
N VAL A 308 28.85 2.57 -1.64
CA VAL A 308 28.97 1.95 -2.98
C VAL A 308 30.43 1.87 -3.40
N SER A 309 31.15 2.97 -3.25
CA SER A 309 32.56 3.05 -3.61
C SER A 309 33.23 4.20 -2.87
N ILE A 310 34.53 4.08 -2.65
CA ILE A 310 35.43 5.18 -2.36
C ILE A 310 36.68 4.97 -3.21
N ASP A 311 37.35 6.05 -3.62
CA ASP A 311 38.56 5.91 -4.42
C ASP A 311 39.62 5.04 -3.70
N GLU A 312 39.94 3.91 -4.33
CA GLU A 312 40.92 2.94 -3.85
C GLU A 312 42.33 3.54 -3.84
N PRO A 313 43.14 3.32 -2.77
CA PRO A 313 42.96 2.31 -1.73
C PRO A 313 42.41 2.83 -0.39
N ALA A 314 41.49 3.81 -0.36
CA ALA A 314 40.82 4.17 0.88
C ALA A 314 39.81 3.09 1.30
N ALA A 315 39.79 2.70 2.58
CA ALA A 315 38.80 1.80 3.12
C ALA A 315 37.74 2.61 3.87
N ALA A 316 36.48 2.55 3.43
CA ALA A 316 35.35 3.17 4.10
C ALA A 316 34.31 2.12 4.52
N THR A 317 33.82 2.22 5.74
CA THR A 317 32.79 1.32 6.30
C THR A 317 31.75 2.12 7.07
N LEU A 318 30.47 1.84 6.83
CA LEU A 318 29.39 2.38 7.66
C LEU A 318 29.38 1.64 9.02
N LEU A 319 29.31 2.39 10.12
CA LEU A 319 29.32 1.81 11.47
C LEU A 319 27.93 1.66 12.08
N ASP A 320 26.99 2.52 11.69
CA ASP A 320 25.64 2.53 12.22
C ASP A 320 24.60 2.96 11.18
N ALA A 321 23.32 2.84 11.56
CA ALA A 321 22.20 3.26 10.72
C ALA A 321 22.00 4.78 10.67
N ASN A 322 22.71 5.56 11.51
CA ASN A 322 22.60 7.03 11.55
C ASN A 322 23.54 7.71 10.55
N GLY A 323 24.29 6.94 9.77
CA GLY A 323 25.17 7.48 8.73
C GLY A 323 26.62 7.68 9.16
N THR A 324 27.05 7.19 10.32
CA THR A 324 28.45 7.29 10.73
C THR A 324 29.34 6.42 9.85
N VAL A 325 30.25 7.07 9.13
CA VAL A 325 31.24 6.45 8.26
C VAL A 325 32.59 6.46 8.94
N ARG A 326 33.22 5.30 9.02
CA ARG A 326 34.63 5.15 9.37
C ARG A 326 35.46 5.06 8.11
N VAL A 327 36.45 5.93 7.96
CA VAL A 327 37.37 5.92 6.82
C VAL A 327 38.83 5.81 7.26
N GLY A 328 39.61 5.05 6.49
CA GLY A 328 41.07 4.99 6.60
C GLY A 328 41.69 5.18 5.22
N ALA A 329 42.67 6.09 5.13
CA ALA A 329 43.39 6.39 3.89
C ALA A 329 44.90 6.13 4.08
N PRO A 330 45.54 5.34 3.19
CA PRO A 330 46.99 5.14 3.25
C PRO A 330 47.78 6.41 2.92
N GLY A 331 48.99 6.52 3.46
CA GLY A 331 49.93 7.64 3.23
C GLY A 331 50.16 8.01 1.76
N GLU A 332 50.08 7.03 0.87
CA GLU A 332 50.28 7.20 -0.58
C GLU A 332 49.22 8.08 -1.26
N LEU A 333 48.05 8.23 -0.63
CA LEU A 333 46.99 9.09 -1.12
C LEU A 333 47.22 10.57 -0.79
N LYS A 334 48.20 10.92 0.04
CA LYS A 334 48.44 12.31 0.45
C LYS A 334 48.58 13.25 -0.74
N GLY A 335 47.81 14.34 -0.72
CA GLY A 335 47.75 15.35 -1.78
C GLY A 335 46.87 14.97 -2.98
N ARG A 336 46.25 13.78 -2.98
CA ARG A 336 45.28 13.37 -4.01
C ARG A 336 43.86 13.80 -3.62
N THR A 337 43.00 13.85 -4.62
CA THR A 337 41.55 14.00 -4.48
C THR A 337 40.87 12.68 -4.78
N GLY A 338 39.67 12.50 -4.26
CA GLY A 338 38.81 11.40 -4.67
C GLY A 338 37.33 11.66 -4.45
N GLU A 339 36.52 10.61 -4.56
CA GLU A 339 35.08 10.64 -4.30
C GLU A 339 34.66 9.43 -3.45
N LEU A 340 33.84 9.68 -2.42
CA LEU A 340 33.07 8.67 -1.70
C LEU A 340 31.63 8.72 -2.22
N VAL A 341 31.12 7.58 -2.68
CA VAL A 341 29.76 7.42 -3.18
C VAL A 341 28.97 6.57 -2.20
N VAL A 342 27.87 7.13 -1.70
CA VAL A 342 26.95 6.46 -0.77
C VAL A 342 25.61 6.32 -1.46
N ARG A 343 25.09 5.09 -1.56
CA ARG A 343 23.71 4.85 -1.96
C ARG A 343 22.82 5.14 -0.76
N ALA A 344 21.87 6.02 -0.97
CA ALA A 344 20.84 6.35 -0.01
C ALA A 344 19.51 5.78 -0.50
N THR A 345 18.83 5.03 0.36
CA THR A 345 17.55 4.39 0.06
C THR A 345 16.57 4.72 1.18
N SER A 346 15.47 5.38 0.83
CA SER A 346 14.30 5.55 1.70
C SER A 346 13.15 4.80 1.06
N ASP A 347 12.69 3.71 1.69
CA ASP A 347 11.66 2.73 1.29
C ASP A 347 11.52 2.37 -0.22
N PHE A 348 11.32 3.35 -1.10
CA PHE A 348 11.09 3.20 -2.55
C PHE A 348 11.88 4.18 -3.45
N ALA A 349 12.61 5.13 -2.88
CA ALA A 349 13.52 6.02 -3.59
C ALA A 349 14.98 5.58 -3.36
N THR A 350 15.81 5.66 -4.39
CA THR A 350 17.25 5.41 -4.26
C THR A 350 18.01 6.46 -5.04
N THR A 351 18.97 7.11 -4.38
CA THR A 351 19.88 8.07 -5.01
C THR A 351 21.33 7.77 -4.63
N LEU A 352 22.26 8.34 -5.37
CA LEU A 352 23.69 8.29 -5.07
C LEU A 352 24.13 9.65 -4.53
N LEU A 353 24.59 9.65 -3.29
CA LEU A 353 25.21 10.79 -2.64
C LEU A 353 26.70 10.78 -2.96
N ARG A 354 27.22 11.91 -3.41
CA ARG A 354 28.61 12.08 -3.84
C ARG A 354 29.32 13.02 -2.89
N ILE A 355 30.38 12.52 -2.25
CA ILE A 355 31.17 13.25 -1.28
C ILE A 355 32.60 13.37 -1.85
N PRO A 356 32.97 14.53 -2.41
CA PRO A 356 34.35 14.77 -2.82
C PRO A 356 35.27 14.74 -1.60
N VAL A 357 36.47 14.17 -1.75
CA VAL A 357 37.45 14.03 -0.67
C VAL A 357 38.81 14.59 -1.07
N ARG A 358 39.54 15.12 -0.09
CA ARG A 358 40.96 15.52 -0.20
C ARG A 358 41.78 14.79 0.85
N TYR A 359 42.78 14.04 0.41
CA TYR A 359 43.65 13.28 1.30
C TYR A 359 44.84 14.13 1.76
N GLN A 360 45.09 14.23 3.07
CA GLN A 360 46.09 15.14 3.66
C GLN A 360 47.07 14.46 4.64
#